data_AF-A0A7X3G641-F1
#
_entry.id   AF-A0A7X3G641-F1
#
_cell.length_a   1.000
_cell.length_b   1.000
_cell.length_c   1.000
_cell.angle_alpha   90.00
_cell.angle_beta   90.00
_cell.angle_gamma   90.00
#
_symmetry.space_group_name_H-M   'P 1'
#
loop_
_entity.id
_entity.type
_entity.pdbx_description
1 polymer ?
#
loop_
_entity_poly.entity_id
_entity_poly.type
_entity_poly.pdbx_seq_one_letter_code
_entity_poly.pdbx_strand_id
1 'polypeptide(L)'
;MSVMTEDSLSGASYRHGGGWWDGPRRSGGYRVQQPDHWIFTETGLARGDALGRQSWPPLAGYECDGVPLDVFDAGHGALLSIWADEDGTPDGYALLAAARLGPDWQEFPARARHAAGEGIHTAAMGLFTRNGTVFSAGTTDWAQVLDAGRDRQLERVTRNVLDGLLRR
;
A
#
# COMPACT_ATOMS: atom_id res chain seq x y z
N MET A 1 -27.71 8.84 5.21
CA MET A 1 -26.41 8.80 5.90
C MET A 1 -25.43 8.16 4.94
N SER A 2 -24.37 8.86 4.52
CA SER A 2 -23.31 8.21 3.73
C SER A 2 -22.62 7.20 4.63
N VAL A 3 -22.54 5.94 4.22
CA VAL A 3 -21.77 4.92 4.95
C VAL A 3 -20.30 5.30 4.79
N MET A 4 -19.60 5.58 5.89
CA MET A 4 -18.16 5.83 5.84
C MET A 4 -17.47 4.53 5.46
N THR A 5 -16.79 4.53 4.31
CA THR A 5 -15.99 3.42 3.83
C THR A 5 -14.65 3.40 4.55
N GLU A 6 -14.00 2.24 4.59
CA GLU A 6 -12.64 2.08 5.13
C GLU A 6 -11.65 3.06 4.47
N ASP A 7 -11.74 3.21 3.15
CA ASP A 7 -10.92 4.11 2.35
C ASP A 7 -11.06 5.55 2.82
N SER A 8 -12.28 5.97 3.20
CA SER A 8 -12.52 7.33 3.70
C SER A 8 -11.85 7.59 5.06
N LEU A 9 -11.43 6.54 5.78
CA LEU A 9 -10.75 6.61 7.06
C LEU A 9 -9.24 6.43 6.95
N SER A 10 -8.79 5.39 6.23
CA SER A 10 -7.37 4.99 6.15
C SER A 10 -6.72 5.37 4.82
N GLY A 11 -7.50 5.76 3.81
CA GLY A 11 -7.04 6.02 2.45
C GLY A 11 -6.81 4.78 1.60
N ALA A 12 -7.04 3.58 2.12
CA ALA A 12 -6.96 2.31 1.40
C ALA A 12 -8.04 1.35 1.92
N SER A 13 -8.34 0.27 1.20
CA SER A 13 -9.28 -0.74 1.70
C SER A 13 -9.02 -2.13 1.15
N TYR A 14 -9.45 -3.12 1.93
CA TYR A 14 -9.44 -4.52 1.54
C TYR A 14 -10.13 -4.76 0.20
N ARG A 15 -11.17 -3.97 -0.14
CA ARG A 15 -11.89 -4.09 -1.42
C ARG A 15 -11.03 -3.84 -2.66
N HIS A 16 -9.89 -3.17 -2.49
CA HIS A 16 -8.88 -2.92 -3.52
C HIS A 16 -7.59 -3.74 -3.30
N GLY A 17 -7.55 -4.56 -2.26
CA GLY A 17 -6.44 -5.43 -1.92
C GLY A 17 -6.86 -6.90 -1.96
N GLY A 18 -6.47 -7.71 -0.98
CA GLY A 18 -6.75 -9.14 -1.03
C GLY A 18 -6.12 -9.95 0.09
N GLY A 19 -6.46 -11.24 0.11
CA GLY A 19 -6.09 -12.20 1.15
C GLY A 19 -5.21 -13.35 0.65
N TRP A 20 -4.21 -13.72 1.45
CA TRP A 20 -3.37 -14.91 1.28
C TRP A 20 -3.07 -15.50 2.67
N TRP A 21 -3.90 -16.45 3.10
CA TRP A 21 -3.89 -17.03 4.44
C TRP A 21 -2.99 -18.26 4.57
N ASP A 22 -2.84 -19.04 3.50
CA ASP A 22 -2.20 -20.36 3.59
C ASP A 22 -0.99 -20.52 2.65
N GLY A 23 -0.01 -21.27 3.14
CA GLY A 23 1.14 -21.73 2.36
C GLY A 23 2.20 -20.66 2.07
N PRO A 24 3.20 -20.99 1.21
CA PRO A 24 4.30 -20.08 0.90
C PRO A 24 3.83 -18.88 0.07
N ARG A 25 3.98 -17.68 0.64
CA ARG A 25 3.57 -16.41 0.01
C ARG A 25 4.67 -15.85 -0.87
N ARG A 26 4.27 -15.14 -1.93
CA ARG A 26 5.19 -14.42 -2.83
C ARG A 26 4.71 -12.99 -3.01
N SER A 27 5.67 -12.06 -3.03
CA SER A 27 5.41 -10.66 -3.32
C SER A 27 6.56 -10.08 -4.14
N GLY A 28 6.21 -9.12 -5.01
CA GLY A 28 7.21 -8.32 -5.73
C GLY A 28 7.85 -7.23 -4.87
N GLY A 29 7.32 -6.98 -3.67
CA GLY A 29 7.62 -5.81 -2.84
C GLY A 29 6.82 -4.57 -3.25
N TYR A 30 6.89 -3.53 -2.43
CA TYR A 30 6.27 -2.24 -2.69
C TYR A 30 7.10 -1.46 -3.69
N ARG A 31 6.57 -1.30 -4.91
CA ARG A 31 7.17 -0.43 -5.93
C ARG A 31 7.03 1.03 -5.53
N VAL A 32 8.15 1.71 -5.29
CA VAL A 32 8.21 3.12 -4.92
C VAL A 32 7.72 4.01 -6.07
N GLN A 33 6.78 4.92 -5.76
CA GLN A 33 6.20 5.88 -6.71
C GLN A 33 6.78 7.29 -6.54
N GLN A 34 7.01 7.71 -5.29
CA GLN A 34 7.42 9.07 -4.92
C GLN A 34 8.65 9.03 -4.00
N PRO A 35 9.86 8.74 -4.52
CA PRO A 35 11.06 8.54 -3.69
C PRO A 35 11.51 9.81 -2.95
N ASP A 36 11.14 11.00 -3.44
CA ASP A 36 11.49 12.28 -2.80
C ASP A 36 10.60 12.60 -1.58
N HIS A 37 9.56 11.80 -1.32
CA HIS A 37 8.72 11.98 -0.15
C HIS A 37 9.49 11.67 1.14
N TRP A 38 9.26 12.46 2.19
CA TRP A 38 10.06 12.43 3.43
C TRP A 38 10.10 11.07 4.14
N ILE A 39 9.14 10.18 3.87
CA ILE A 39 9.15 8.82 4.43
C ILE A 39 10.31 7.97 3.88
N PHE A 40 10.83 8.31 2.69
CA PHE A 40 11.91 7.59 2.02
C PHE A 40 13.30 8.22 2.22
N THR A 41 13.40 9.30 3.00
CA THR A 41 14.68 9.92 3.36
C THR A 41 15.64 8.89 3.94
N GLU A 42 16.89 8.88 3.45
CA GLU A 42 17.95 7.95 3.87
C GLU A 42 17.66 6.45 3.64
N THR A 43 16.67 6.10 2.82
CA THR A 43 16.43 4.69 2.44
C THR A 43 17.27 4.25 1.24
N GLY A 44 17.73 5.21 0.42
CA GLY A 44 18.39 4.96 -0.86
C GLY A 44 17.46 4.42 -1.95
N LEU A 45 16.14 4.35 -1.71
CA LEU A 45 15.16 3.87 -2.68
C LEU A 45 14.91 4.91 -3.77
N ALA A 46 14.98 4.48 -5.02
CA ALA A 46 14.60 5.25 -6.20
C ALA A 46 13.18 4.89 -6.67
N ARG A 47 12.61 5.71 -7.57
CA ARG A 47 11.33 5.41 -8.21
C ARG A 47 11.44 4.07 -8.96
N GLY A 48 10.51 3.17 -8.70
CA GLY A 48 10.49 1.83 -9.31
C GLY A 48 11.18 0.74 -8.49
N ASP A 49 11.99 1.10 -7.49
CA ASP A 49 12.58 0.12 -6.56
C ASP A 49 11.49 -0.58 -5.74
N ALA A 50 11.80 -1.79 -5.27
CA ALA A 50 10.86 -2.64 -4.56
C ALA A 50 11.25 -2.80 -3.08
N LEU A 51 10.66 -1.97 -2.22
CA LEU A 51 10.78 -2.09 -0.76
C LEU A 51 10.22 -3.43 -0.29
N GLY A 52 10.94 -4.14 0.60
CA GLY A 52 10.50 -5.44 1.11
C GLY A 52 10.53 -6.58 0.11
N ARG A 53 11.16 -6.42 -1.06
CA ARG A 53 11.26 -7.49 -2.08
C ARG A 53 11.92 -8.77 -1.55
N GLN A 54 12.89 -8.61 -0.64
CA GLN A 54 13.66 -9.72 -0.05
C GLN A 54 13.23 -10.03 1.38
N SER A 55 12.12 -9.45 1.85
CA SER A 55 11.67 -9.70 3.21
C SER A 55 11.13 -11.12 3.37
N TRP A 56 11.30 -11.67 4.58
CA TRP A 56 10.65 -12.90 4.98
C TRP A 56 10.04 -12.71 6.38
N PRO A 57 8.70 -12.78 6.54
CA PRO A 57 7.70 -13.02 5.50
C PRO A 57 7.65 -11.90 4.42
N PRO A 58 6.97 -12.12 3.27
CA PRO A 58 6.78 -11.05 2.28
C PRO A 58 6.06 -9.84 2.88
N LEU A 59 6.57 -8.63 2.60
CA LEU A 59 6.05 -7.40 3.23
C LEU A 59 4.60 -7.11 2.86
N ALA A 60 4.23 -7.25 1.58
CA ALA A 60 2.83 -7.33 1.19
C ALA A 60 2.39 -8.79 1.28
N GLY A 61 1.63 -9.11 2.32
CA GLY A 61 1.25 -10.48 2.63
C GLY A 61 0.12 -10.56 3.66
N TYR A 62 -0.52 -11.72 3.70
CA TYR A 62 -1.63 -12.08 4.58
C TYR A 62 -2.91 -11.33 4.23
N GLU A 63 -3.08 -10.11 4.69
CA GLU A 63 -4.17 -9.23 4.28
C GLU A 63 -3.60 -7.90 3.84
N CYS A 64 -4.09 -7.42 2.71
CA CYS A 64 -3.62 -6.19 2.10
C CYS A 64 -4.80 -5.29 1.76
N ASP A 65 -4.59 -4.00 1.99
CA ASP A 65 -5.51 -2.94 1.59
C ASP A 65 -4.90 -2.18 0.42
N GLY A 66 -5.71 -1.94 -0.60
CA GLY A 66 -5.29 -1.25 -1.81
C GLY A 66 -5.99 0.07 -2.01
N VAL A 67 -5.75 0.68 -3.17
CA VAL A 67 -6.48 1.84 -3.69
C VAL A 67 -6.97 1.55 -5.10
N PRO A 68 -8.03 2.21 -5.59
CA PRO A 68 -8.45 2.08 -6.98
C PRO A 68 -7.36 2.61 -7.92
N LEU A 69 -6.90 1.77 -8.85
CA LEU A 69 -5.88 2.11 -9.85
C LEU A 69 -6.41 1.84 -11.25
N ASP A 70 -6.14 2.76 -12.18
CA ASP A 70 -6.36 2.53 -13.61
C ASP A 70 -5.12 1.91 -14.28
N VAL A 71 -3.92 2.18 -13.74
CA VAL A 71 -2.65 1.73 -14.30
C VAL A 71 -1.73 1.19 -13.22
N PHE A 72 -1.12 0.04 -13.49
CA PHE A 72 0.04 -0.46 -12.75
C PHE A 72 0.99 -1.22 -13.69
N ASP A 73 2.02 -0.52 -14.17
CA ASP A 73 3.06 -1.08 -15.03
C ASP A 73 4.46 -0.48 -14.75
N ALA A 74 5.46 -0.97 -15.46
CA ALA A 74 6.84 -0.55 -15.26
C ALA A 74 7.13 0.89 -15.71
N GLY A 75 6.42 1.40 -16.73
CA GLY A 75 6.63 2.71 -17.33
C GLY A 75 5.94 3.83 -16.56
N HIS A 76 4.70 3.63 -16.15
CA HIS A 76 3.91 4.62 -15.42
C HIS A 76 4.08 4.52 -13.90
N GLY A 77 4.40 3.33 -13.39
CA GLY A 77 4.26 3.03 -11.97
C GLY A 77 2.81 2.67 -11.66
N ALA A 78 2.25 3.22 -10.59
CA ALA A 78 0.85 3.07 -10.21
C ALA A 78 0.14 4.42 -10.28
N LEU A 79 -0.99 4.49 -10.98
CA LEU A 79 -1.82 5.70 -11.12
C LEU A 79 -3.21 5.45 -10.52
N LEU A 80 -3.60 6.32 -9.59
CA LEU A 80 -4.94 6.32 -9.01
C LEU A 80 -6.00 6.42 -10.12
N SER A 81 -7.10 5.71 -9.93
CA SER A 81 -8.23 5.79 -10.83
C SER A 81 -8.82 7.19 -10.83
N ILE A 82 -9.38 7.61 -11.97
CA ILE A 82 -10.16 8.86 -12.05
C ILE A 82 -11.40 8.85 -11.14
N TRP A 83 -11.79 7.68 -10.63
CA TRP A 83 -12.92 7.48 -9.71
C TRP A 83 -12.50 7.29 -8.25
N ALA A 84 -11.24 7.58 -7.91
CA ALA A 84 -10.70 7.27 -6.60
C ALA A 84 -11.46 7.95 -5.45
N ASP A 85 -11.91 9.18 -5.66
CA ASP A 85 -12.71 9.99 -4.73
C ASP A 85 -14.14 9.42 -4.56
N GLU A 86 -14.78 8.99 -5.64
CA GLU A 86 -16.08 8.31 -5.59
C GLU A 86 -15.99 6.95 -4.88
N ASP A 87 -14.84 6.29 -5.00
CA ASP A 87 -14.45 5.12 -4.24
C ASP A 87 -13.91 5.50 -2.85
N GLY A 88 -14.11 6.73 -2.36
CA GLY A 88 -13.83 7.13 -0.98
C GLY A 88 -12.35 7.35 -0.64
N THR A 89 -11.43 7.27 -1.59
CA THR A 89 -10.03 7.68 -1.39
C THR A 89 -10.00 9.18 -1.08
N PRO A 90 -9.38 9.62 0.03
CA PRO A 90 -9.42 11.02 0.42
C PRO A 90 -8.71 11.96 -0.57
N ASP A 91 -9.24 13.17 -0.71
CA ASP A 91 -8.59 14.24 -1.46
C ASP A 91 -7.15 14.45 -0.99
N GLY A 92 -6.25 14.62 -1.96
CA GLY A 92 -4.82 14.81 -1.69
C GLY A 92 -4.08 13.56 -1.22
N TYR A 93 -4.68 12.37 -1.33
CA TYR A 93 -3.98 11.11 -1.07
C TYR A 93 -2.74 10.96 -1.96
N ALA A 94 -1.59 10.87 -1.32
CA ALA A 94 -0.33 10.56 -1.97
C ALA A 94 -0.11 9.05 -1.97
N LEU A 95 -0.18 8.43 -3.15
CA LEU A 95 0.28 7.04 -3.34
C LEU A 95 1.81 7.03 -3.38
N LEU A 96 2.43 6.52 -2.32
CA LEU A 96 3.88 6.59 -2.09
C LEU A 96 4.60 5.33 -2.60
N ALA A 97 4.01 4.16 -2.39
CA ALA A 97 4.43 2.90 -2.97
C ALA A 97 3.25 1.92 -3.09
N ALA A 98 3.35 0.92 -3.95
CA ALA A 98 2.32 -0.13 -4.06
C ALA A 98 2.92 -1.47 -4.43
N ALA A 99 2.42 -2.56 -3.86
CA ALA A 99 2.75 -3.92 -4.28
C ALA A 99 1.56 -4.50 -5.05
N ARG A 100 1.77 -4.96 -6.29
CA ARG A 100 0.72 -5.63 -7.06
C ARG A 100 0.49 -7.03 -6.51
N LEU A 101 -0.77 -7.37 -6.25
CA LEU A 101 -1.15 -8.72 -5.84
C LEU A 101 -1.28 -9.60 -7.10
N GLY A 102 -0.64 -10.76 -7.07
CA GLY A 102 -0.57 -11.69 -8.20
C GLY A 102 -1.75 -12.66 -8.24
N PRO A 103 -1.91 -13.43 -9.33
CA PRO A 103 -3.03 -14.37 -9.48
C PRO A 103 -3.03 -15.52 -8.46
N ASP A 104 -1.92 -15.74 -7.74
CA ASP A 104 -1.79 -16.78 -6.71
C ASP A 104 -2.49 -16.42 -5.38
N TRP A 105 -2.93 -15.17 -5.20
CA TRP A 105 -3.66 -14.75 -4.00
C TRP A 105 -5.03 -15.43 -3.93
N GLN A 106 -5.45 -15.79 -2.72
CA GLN A 106 -6.62 -16.64 -2.50
C GLN A 106 -7.93 -15.86 -2.60
N GLU A 107 -7.93 -14.57 -2.30
CA GLU A 107 -9.11 -13.73 -2.39
C GLU A 107 -8.84 -12.34 -2.96
N PHE A 108 -9.77 -11.94 -3.82
CA PHE A 108 -9.93 -10.59 -4.35
C PHE A 108 -11.41 -10.19 -4.26
N PRO A 109 -11.80 -9.35 -3.29
CA PRO A 109 -13.20 -8.97 -3.10
C PRO A 109 -13.76 -8.16 -4.28
N ALA A 110 -15.08 -8.22 -4.46
CA ALA A 110 -15.79 -7.34 -5.39
C ALA A 110 -15.85 -5.89 -4.86
N ARG A 111 -16.01 -4.93 -5.77
CA ARG A 111 -16.15 -3.49 -5.45
C ARG A 111 -17.07 -2.81 -6.47
N ALA A 112 -17.37 -1.53 -6.27
CA ALA A 112 -18.42 -0.80 -7.01
C ALA A 112 -18.40 -0.96 -8.54
N ARG A 113 -17.21 -1.10 -9.14
CA ARG A 113 -17.01 -1.13 -10.61
C ARG A 113 -16.42 -2.44 -11.13
N HIS A 114 -16.20 -3.44 -10.27
CA HIS A 114 -15.48 -4.67 -10.59
C HIS A 114 -16.05 -5.86 -9.83
N ALA A 115 -16.28 -6.97 -10.51
CA ALA A 115 -16.56 -8.23 -9.84
C ALA A 115 -15.34 -8.72 -9.05
N ALA A 116 -15.53 -9.74 -8.21
CA ALA A 116 -14.44 -10.37 -7.47
C ALA A 116 -13.33 -10.84 -8.44
N GLY A 117 -12.08 -10.50 -8.14
CA GLY A 117 -10.92 -10.82 -8.98
C GLY A 117 -10.68 -9.89 -10.18
N GLU A 118 -11.58 -8.97 -10.49
CA GLU A 118 -11.40 -8.05 -11.62
C GLU A 118 -10.60 -6.80 -11.25
N GLY A 119 -9.91 -6.23 -12.24
CA GLY A 119 -9.13 -5.00 -12.11
C GLY A 119 -7.78 -5.20 -11.40
N ILE A 120 -7.25 -4.12 -10.82
CA ILE A 120 -5.92 -4.11 -10.19
C ILE A 120 -6.09 -4.18 -8.67
N HIS A 121 -5.55 -5.24 -8.07
CA HIS A 121 -5.48 -5.41 -6.62
C HIS A 121 -4.06 -5.14 -6.12
N THR A 122 -3.94 -4.40 -5.02
CA THR A 122 -2.65 -3.99 -4.47
C THR A 122 -2.63 -4.01 -2.94
N ALA A 123 -1.42 -4.05 -2.39
CA ALA A 123 -1.13 -3.46 -1.10
C ALA A 123 -0.64 -2.02 -1.32
N ALA A 124 -1.35 -1.02 -0.80
CA ALA A 124 -1.08 0.39 -1.05
C ALA A 124 -0.45 1.08 0.17
N MET A 125 0.72 1.67 -0.05
CA MET A 125 1.37 2.55 0.92
C MET A 125 1.12 4.00 0.52
N GLY A 126 0.44 4.75 1.37
CA GLY A 126 0.15 6.13 1.10
C GLY A 126 -0.17 6.95 2.32
N LEU A 127 -0.44 8.22 2.07
CA LEU A 127 -0.63 9.22 3.10
C LEU A 127 -1.58 10.31 2.62
N PHE A 128 -2.43 10.80 3.53
CA PHE A 128 -3.23 12.00 3.29
C PHE A 128 -3.36 12.83 4.56
N THR A 129 -3.87 14.05 4.43
CA THR A 129 -4.09 14.96 5.55
C THR A 129 -5.57 15.32 5.71
N ARG A 130 -6.12 15.15 6.92
CA ARG A 130 -7.46 15.60 7.30
C ARG A 130 -7.48 15.94 8.80
N ASN A 131 -7.25 17.20 9.14
CA ASN A 131 -7.05 17.68 10.52
C ASN A 131 -5.91 16.98 11.29
N GLY A 132 -5.01 16.35 10.56
CA GLY A 132 -3.97 15.45 11.02
C GLY A 132 -3.42 14.69 9.82
N THR A 133 -2.42 13.85 10.03
CA THR A 133 -1.83 13.03 8.96
C THR A 133 -2.16 11.56 9.22
N VAL A 134 -2.67 10.88 8.18
CA VAL A 134 -2.90 9.43 8.21
C VAL A 134 -1.93 8.78 7.24
N PHE A 135 -1.10 7.86 7.76
CA PHE A 135 -0.25 7.00 6.96
C PHE A 135 -0.80 5.57 7.03
N SER A 136 -0.91 4.93 5.88
CA SER A 136 -1.34 3.54 5.76
C SER A 136 -0.30 2.75 4.98
N ALA A 137 0.14 1.63 5.57
CA ALA A 137 1.07 0.72 4.91
C ALA A 137 0.36 -0.25 3.94
N GLY A 138 -0.91 -0.56 4.18
CA GLY A 138 -1.72 -1.44 3.33
C GLY A 138 -1.37 -2.92 3.42
N THR A 139 -0.78 -3.36 4.53
CA THR A 139 -0.43 -4.77 4.78
C THR A 139 -0.42 -5.06 6.28
N THR A 140 -0.87 -6.25 6.69
CA THR A 140 -0.75 -6.71 8.08
C THR A 140 0.67 -7.16 8.44
N ASP A 141 1.48 -7.57 7.45
CA ASP A 141 2.80 -8.17 7.69
C ASP A 141 3.91 -7.15 7.99
N TRP A 142 3.60 -5.84 8.01
CA TRP A 142 4.56 -4.78 8.33
C TRP A 142 5.32 -5.06 9.63
N ALA A 143 4.59 -5.36 10.71
CA ALA A 143 5.18 -5.63 12.02
C ALA A 143 6.00 -6.93 12.05
N GLN A 144 5.56 -7.95 11.30
CA GLN A 144 6.27 -9.24 11.21
C GLN A 144 7.64 -9.05 10.53
N VAL A 145 7.70 -8.26 9.45
CA VAL A 145 8.96 -7.97 8.77
C VAL A 145 9.89 -7.12 9.63
N LEU A 146 9.35 -6.16 10.40
CA LEU A 146 10.14 -5.40 11.36
C LEU A 146 10.72 -6.28 12.48
N ASP A 147 9.92 -7.18 13.04
CA ASP A 147 10.36 -8.11 14.09
C ASP A 147 11.49 -9.04 13.60
N ALA A 148 11.40 -9.50 12.34
CA ALA A 148 12.46 -10.28 11.71
C ALA A 148 13.81 -9.53 11.65
N GLY A 149 13.82 -8.19 11.72
CA GLY A 149 15.02 -7.37 11.94
C GLY A 149 16.05 -7.38 10.81
N ARG A 150 15.62 -7.65 9.57
CA ARG A 150 16.52 -7.83 8.41
C ARG A 150 16.35 -6.79 7.31
N ASP A 151 15.28 -6.01 7.32
CA ASP A 151 15.01 -5.00 6.28
C ASP A 151 15.29 -3.58 6.80
N ARG A 152 16.51 -3.10 6.56
CA ARG A 152 16.96 -1.77 6.97
C ARG A 152 16.18 -0.63 6.31
N GLN A 153 15.70 -0.85 5.09
CA GLN A 153 14.92 0.16 4.37
C GLN A 153 13.54 0.30 5.02
N LEU A 154 12.91 -0.81 5.38
CA LEU A 154 11.64 -0.81 6.11
C LEU A 154 11.75 -0.19 7.50
N GLU A 155 12.80 -0.56 8.24
CA GLU A 155 13.11 0.06 9.54
C GLU A 155 13.24 1.58 9.40
N ARG A 156 13.93 2.05 8.36
CA ARG A 156 14.11 3.48 8.09
C ARG A 156 12.80 4.18 7.75
N VAL A 157 11.98 3.60 6.86
CA VAL A 157 10.65 4.15 6.52
C VAL A 157 9.79 4.26 7.78
N THR A 158 9.78 3.22 8.63
CA THR A 158 9.02 3.22 9.89
C THR A 158 9.47 4.33 10.83
N ARG A 159 10.78 4.48 11.06
CA ARG A 159 11.31 5.57 11.90
C ARG A 159 10.98 6.94 11.33
N ASN A 160 11.15 7.11 10.02
CA ASN A 160 10.81 8.37 9.36
C ASN A 160 9.36 8.72 9.63
N VAL A 161 8.41 7.79 9.39
CA VAL A 161 6.97 7.98 9.64
C VAL A 161 6.71 8.41 11.08
N LEU A 162 7.22 7.67 12.07
CA LEU A 162 7.02 7.99 13.47
C LEU A 162 7.58 9.38 13.83
N ASP A 163 8.82 9.67 13.45
CA ASP A 163 9.45 10.95 13.75
C ASP A 163 8.78 12.13 13.01
N GLY A 164 8.24 11.87 11.82
CA GLY A 164 7.50 12.85 11.02
C GLY A 164 6.15 13.20 11.65
N LEU A 165 5.44 12.18 12.15
CA LEU A 165 4.15 12.36 12.83
C LEU A 165 4.30 12.95 14.23
N LEU A 166 5.40 12.70 14.94
CA LEU A 166 5.67 13.30 16.25
C LEU A 166 6.04 14.78 16.20
N ARG A 167 6.46 15.29 15.02
CA ARG A 167 6.91 16.66 14.81
C ARG A 167 5.86 17.58 14.16
N ARG A 168 4.73 17.02 13.70
CA ARG A 168 3.67 17.72 12.97
C ARG A 168 2.40 17.79 13.82
#